data_AF-A0A1R4HP71-F1
#
_entry.id   AF-A0A1R4HP71-F1
#
_cell.length_a   1.000
_cell.length_b   1.000
_cell.length_c   1.000
_cell.angle_alpha   90.00
_cell.angle_beta   90.00
_cell.angle_gamma   90.00
#
_symmetry.space_group_name_H-M   'P 1'
#
loop_
_entity.id
_entity.type
_entity.pdbx_description
1 polymer ?
#
loop_
_entity_poly.entity_id
_entity_poly.type
_entity_poly.pdbx_seq_one_letter_code
_entity_poly.pdbx_strand_id
1 'polypeptide(L)'
;MTNTWLAKAGVVAALALLLAGCAPASEPNAGVNAGDSGIPSEAAPSGADLQKLIDDGTLPADFPAGAERVRLIEHGKKLAASWTGEPLGADCSAAESSPGSYAAILLLQDVPLTDIQRCGDVWQATQADGSHVLWNSER
;
A
#
# COMPACT_ATOMS: atom_id res chain seq x y z
N MET A 1 38.58 -32.52 26.48
CA MET A 1 39.31 -33.17 25.38
C MET A 1 39.64 -32.10 24.36
N THR A 2 40.93 -31.82 24.21
CA THR A 2 41.55 -30.99 23.19
C THR A 2 41.59 -31.74 21.85
N ASN A 3 41.39 -31.06 20.73
CA ASN A 3 42.47 -30.87 19.73
C ASN A 3 41.99 -30.21 18.44
N THR A 4 42.69 -29.13 18.14
CA THR A 4 42.80 -28.35 16.91
C THR A 4 43.66 -29.08 15.87
N TRP A 5 43.31 -28.99 14.58
CA TRP A 5 44.19 -29.13 13.40
C TRP A 5 43.54 -28.31 12.25
N LEU A 6 44.05 -27.14 11.79
CA LEU A 6 45.18 -26.85 10.86
C LEU A 6 45.09 -27.67 9.54
N ALA A 7 45.18 -27.15 8.30
CA ALA A 7 45.57 -25.85 7.76
C ALA A 7 45.32 -25.78 6.22
N LYS A 8 45.65 -24.61 5.64
CA LYS A 8 46.03 -24.25 4.24
C LYS A 8 44.96 -23.44 3.47
N ALA A 9 45.11 -22.12 3.36
CA ALA A 9 45.93 -21.39 2.36
C ALA A 9 45.38 -21.58 0.94
N GLY A 10 45.00 -20.59 0.15
CA GLY A 10 45.00 -19.14 0.24
C GLY A 10 44.76 -18.64 -1.18
N VAL A 11 43.96 -17.59 -1.38
CA VAL A 11 43.99 -16.76 -2.59
C VAL A 11 43.64 -15.34 -2.15
N VAL A 12 44.65 -14.47 -2.18
CA VAL A 12 44.48 -13.01 -2.19
C VAL A 12 44.37 -12.62 -3.66
N ALA A 13 43.28 -11.97 -4.05
CA ALA A 13 43.31 -10.79 -4.93
C ALA A 13 41.88 -10.33 -5.29
N ALA A 14 41.57 -9.13 -4.83
CA ALA A 14 40.89 -8.05 -5.54
C ALA A 14 39.62 -8.39 -6.35
N LEU A 15 38.47 -7.97 -5.81
CA LEU A 15 37.49 -7.28 -6.65
C LEU A 15 37.28 -5.87 -6.12
N ALA A 16 37.39 -4.95 -7.07
CA ALA A 16 37.44 -3.52 -6.91
C ALA A 16 36.13 -2.94 -6.39
N LEU A 17 36.28 -1.83 -5.70
CA LEU A 17 35.25 -0.89 -5.29
C LEU A 17 34.36 -0.51 -6.48
N LEU A 18 33.15 -1.06 -6.54
CA LEU A 18 32.03 -0.47 -7.26
C LEU A 18 31.29 0.49 -6.32
N LEU A 19 31.94 1.60 -6.01
CA LEU A 19 31.27 2.83 -5.59
C LEU A 19 30.77 3.52 -6.88
N ALA A 20 29.67 3.01 -7.43
CA ALA A 20 28.85 3.74 -8.39
C ALA A 20 27.49 3.97 -7.73
N GLY A 21 27.12 5.25 -7.62
CA GLY A 21 26.04 5.72 -6.77
C GLY A 21 24.70 5.03 -6.97
N CYS A 22 24.11 4.60 -5.86
CA CYS A 22 22.66 4.51 -5.76
C CYS A 22 22.14 5.95 -5.55
N ALA A 23 22.04 6.70 -6.65
CA ALA A 23 21.13 7.83 -6.66
C ALA A 23 19.71 7.25 -6.53
N PRO A 24 18.83 7.77 -5.66
CA PRO A 24 17.42 7.49 -5.80
C PRO A 24 17.02 7.97 -7.20
N ALA A 25 16.56 7.04 -8.04
CA ALA A 25 15.87 7.41 -9.26
C ALA A 25 14.62 8.18 -8.82
N SER A 26 14.71 9.51 -8.83
CA SER A 26 13.53 10.36 -8.87
C SER A 26 12.91 10.10 -10.24
N GLU A 27 12.04 9.09 -10.30
CA GLU A 27 11.20 8.91 -11.47
C GLU A 27 10.31 10.15 -11.60
N PRO A 28 10.22 10.75 -12.78
CA PRO A 28 9.36 11.90 -13.00
C PRO A 28 7.92 11.44 -12.79
N ASN A 29 7.14 12.28 -12.11
CA ASN A 29 5.68 12.24 -12.10
C ASN A 29 5.15 11.94 -13.52
N ALA A 30 4.87 10.67 -13.80
CA ALA A 30 3.93 10.27 -14.83
C ALA A 30 2.58 10.30 -14.11
N GLY A 31 1.86 11.40 -14.19
CA GLY A 31 1.16 11.67 -15.44
C GLY A 31 0.03 10.67 -15.53
N VAL A 32 -1.05 10.98 -14.81
CA VAL A 32 -2.36 10.36 -14.93
C VAL A 32 -2.70 10.09 -16.41
N ASN A 33 -3.26 8.91 -16.66
CA ASN A 33 -3.87 8.38 -17.89
C ASN A 33 -3.03 7.39 -18.73
N ALA A 34 -3.24 6.09 -18.46
CA ALA A 34 -3.36 5.03 -19.47
C ALA A 34 -4.28 3.96 -18.86
N GLY A 35 -5.55 3.86 -19.26
CA GLY A 35 -5.91 3.20 -20.51
C GLY A 35 -5.99 1.69 -20.28
N ASP A 36 -7.17 1.23 -19.81
CA ASP A 36 -7.73 -0.13 -19.83
C ASP A 36 -6.76 -1.29 -20.17
N SER A 37 -5.77 -1.54 -19.32
CA SER A 37 -4.80 -2.64 -19.50
C SER A 37 -5.14 -3.87 -18.63
N GLY A 38 -6.23 -3.80 -17.85
CA GLY A 38 -6.60 -4.84 -16.87
C GLY A 38 -5.58 -5.03 -15.73
N ILE A 39 -4.51 -4.23 -15.69
CA ILE A 39 -3.49 -4.24 -14.64
C ILE A 39 -3.86 -3.15 -13.63
N PRO A 40 -3.92 -3.46 -12.32
CA PRO A 40 -4.16 -2.45 -11.30
C PRO A 40 -3.07 -1.37 -11.32
N SER A 41 -3.46 -0.09 -11.27
CA SER A 41 -2.50 1.01 -11.15
C SER A 41 -2.28 1.37 -9.69
N GLU A 42 -1.02 1.48 -9.26
CA GLU A 42 -0.64 1.86 -7.90
C GLU A 42 -0.15 3.32 -7.84
N ALA A 43 -0.60 4.09 -6.85
CA ALA A 43 -0.18 5.48 -6.64
C ALA A 43 0.04 5.79 -5.14
N ALA A 44 0.96 6.71 -4.86
CA ALA A 44 1.23 7.25 -3.52
C ALA A 44 0.97 8.78 -3.52
N PRO A 45 -0.28 9.22 -3.35
CA PRO A 45 -0.67 10.63 -3.53
C PRO A 45 -0.06 11.55 -2.46
N SER A 46 0.24 12.78 -2.85
CA SER A 46 0.56 13.85 -1.90
C SER A 46 -0.70 14.35 -1.18
N GLY A 47 -0.56 15.15 -0.11
CA GLY A 47 -1.72 15.75 0.57
C GLY A 47 -2.62 16.59 -0.35
N ALA A 48 -2.05 17.30 -1.32
CA ALA A 48 -2.83 18.07 -2.29
C ALA A 48 -3.54 17.18 -3.33
N ASP A 49 -3.00 16.01 -3.63
CA ASP A 49 -3.63 15.05 -4.54
C ASP A 49 -4.72 14.24 -3.84
N LEU A 50 -4.56 13.96 -2.54
CA LEU A 50 -5.62 13.38 -1.71
C LEU A 50 -6.88 14.23 -1.71
N GLN A 51 -6.75 15.56 -1.54
CA GLN A 51 -7.91 16.44 -1.58
C GLN A 51 -8.62 16.40 -2.95
N LYS A 52 -7.88 16.35 -4.06
CA LYS A 52 -8.49 16.23 -5.39
C LYS A 52 -9.27 14.93 -5.55
N LEU A 53 -8.73 13.82 -5.05
CA LEU A 53 -9.37 12.51 -5.07
C LEU A 53 -10.62 12.47 -4.18
N ILE A 54 -10.68 13.27 -3.13
CA ILE A 54 -11.89 13.44 -2.32
C ILE A 54 -12.91 14.31 -3.09
N ASP A 55 -12.46 15.41 -3.69
CA ASP A 55 -13.32 16.36 -4.41
C ASP A 55 -13.94 15.73 -5.68
N ASP A 56 -13.23 14.82 -6.35
CA ASP A 56 -13.76 14.04 -7.48
C ASP A 56 -14.55 12.77 -7.04
N GLY A 57 -14.66 12.57 -5.72
CA GLY A 57 -15.38 11.50 -5.05
C GLY A 57 -14.73 10.13 -5.15
N THR A 58 -13.51 10.02 -5.69
CA THR A 58 -12.76 8.75 -5.76
C THR A 58 -12.53 8.21 -4.37
N LEU A 59 -12.03 9.05 -3.47
CA LEU A 59 -12.03 8.77 -2.04
C LEU A 59 -13.31 9.31 -1.38
N PRO A 60 -13.76 8.67 -0.28
CA PRO A 60 -14.96 9.12 0.41
C PRO A 60 -14.72 10.49 1.08
N ALA A 61 -15.78 11.28 1.23
CA ALA A 61 -15.70 12.66 1.72
C ALA A 61 -15.13 12.79 3.16
N ASP A 62 -15.24 11.72 3.94
CA ASP A 62 -14.74 11.59 5.30
C ASP A 62 -13.35 10.94 5.38
N PHE A 63 -12.64 10.81 4.25
CA PHE A 63 -11.28 10.30 4.25
C PHE A 63 -10.36 11.18 5.12
N PRO A 64 -9.54 10.60 6.02
CA PRO A 64 -8.89 11.35 7.09
C PRO A 64 -7.82 12.31 6.55
N ALA A 65 -7.93 13.59 6.91
CA ALA A 65 -6.97 14.63 6.50
C ALA A 65 -5.54 14.42 7.04
N GLY A 66 -5.40 13.62 8.09
CA GLY A 66 -4.11 13.22 8.68
C GLY A 66 -3.57 11.88 8.16
N ALA A 67 -4.12 11.33 7.08
CA ALA A 67 -3.65 10.06 6.52
C ALA A 67 -2.20 10.14 6.03
N GLU A 68 -1.37 9.22 6.50
CA GLU A 68 0.02 9.07 6.08
C GLU A 68 0.21 7.79 5.28
N ARG A 69 1.30 7.73 4.50
CA ARG A 69 1.69 6.55 3.71
C ARG A 69 0.55 5.99 2.84
N VAL A 70 -0.25 6.89 2.28
CA VAL A 70 -1.40 6.48 1.47
C VAL A 70 -0.90 5.77 0.21
N ARG A 71 -1.48 4.61 -0.06
CA ARG A 71 -1.35 3.89 -1.33
C ARG A 71 -2.72 3.64 -1.90
N LEU A 72 -2.88 3.85 -3.20
CA LEU A 72 -4.11 3.64 -3.94
C LEU A 72 -3.91 2.58 -4.99
N ILE A 73 -4.89 1.71 -5.15
CA ILE A 73 -4.98 0.77 -6.26
C ILE A 73 -6.33 0.94 -6.95
N GLU A 74 -6.27 1.24 -8.24
CA GLU A 74 -7.45 1.38 -9.10
C GLU A 74 -7.50 0.25 -10.12
N HIS A 75 -8.70 -0.29 -10.34
CA HIS A 75 -8.95 -1.26 -11.39
C HIS A 75 -10.36 -1.05 -11.98
N GLY A 76 -10.42 -0.28 -13.07
CA GLY A 76 -11.69 0.13 -13.68
C GLY A 76 -12.49 1.00 -12.71
N LYS A 77 -13.64 0.50 -12.26
CA LYS A 77 -14.49 1.19 -11.27
C LYS A 77 -14.19 0.82 -9.82
N LYS A 78 -13.23 -0.08 -9.62
CA LYS A 78 -12.86 -0.58 -8.31
C LYS A 78 -11.71 0.25 -7.77
N LEU A 79 -11.79 0.61 -6.50
CA LEU A 79 -10.78 1.38 -5.79
C LEU A 79 -10.49 0.68 -4.48
N ALA A 80 -9.22 0.61 -4.12
CA ALA A 80 -8.81 0.34 -2.76
C ALA A 80 -7.65 1.25 -2.33
N ALA A 81 -7.59 1.57 -1.05
CA ALA A 81 -6.56 2.43 -0.48
C ALA A 81 -6.03 1.84 0.83
N SER A 82 -4.75 2.01 1.14
CA SER A 82 -4.19 1.73 2.46
C SER A 82 -3.52 2.97 3.04
N TRP A 83 -3.62 3.20 4.35
CA TRP A 83 -3.00 4.34 5.01
C TRP A 83 -2.68 4.05 6.49
N THR A 84 -1.85 4.90 7.09
CA THR A 84 -1.64 4.97 8.54
C THR A 84 -2.28 6.25 9.07
N GLY A 85 -2.88 6.20 10.26
CA GLY A 85 -3.51 7.34 10.90
C GLY A 85 -4.86 6.97 11.49
N GLU A 86 -5.77 7.94 11.56
CA GLU A 86 -7.15 7.70 12.01
C GLU A 86 -7.94 6.86 10.99
N PRO A 87 -8.96 6.11 11.43
CA PRO A 87 -9.90 5.45 10.52
C PRO A 87 -10.80 6.49 9.82
N LEU A 88 -11.63 6.03 8.89
CA LEU A 88 -12.72 6.81 8.30
C LEU A 88 -13.63 7.38 9.40
N GLY A 89 -14.07 8.62 9.19
CA GLY A 89 -14.88 9.37 10.16
C GLY A 89 -16.39 9.07 10.12
N ALA A 90 -16.86 8.23 9.20
CA ALA A 90 -18.28 7.92 9.01
C ALA A 90 -18.85 6.88 10.00
N ASP A 91 -20.18 6.75 9.98
CA ASP A 91 -20.97 5.72 10.65
C ASP A 91 -20.68 4.33 10.04
N CYS A 92 -19.52 3.78 10.38
CA CYS A 92 -19.12 2.45 9.99
C CYS A 92 -19.84 1.40 10.86
N SER A 93 -20.39 0.36 10.23
CA SER A 93 -21.01 -0.78 10.91
C SER A 93 -20.19 -2.05 10.70
N ALA A 94 -20.08 -2.91 11.71
CA ALA A 94 -19.39 -4.20 11.58
C ALA A 94 -19.93 -5.00 10.39
N ALA A 95 -19.03 -5.61 9.61
CA ALA A 95 -19.38 -6.38 8.43
C ALA A 95 -18.70 -7.75 8.46
N GLU A 96 -19.47 -8.81 8.21
CA GLU A 96 -18.95 -10.19 8.19
C GLU A 96 -18.36 -10.60 6.83
N SER A 97 -18.50 -9.75 5.80
CA SER A 97 -18.16 -10.10 4.43
C SER A 97 -16.68 -9.86 4.10
N SER A 98 -16.06 -10.90 3.54
CA SER A 98 -14.69 -10.92 3.02
C SER A 98 -14.44 -9.81 2.00
N PRO A 99 -13.21 -9.28 1.93
CA PRO A 99 -12.80 -8.36 0.88
C PRO A 99 -13.00 -8.95 -0.51
N GLY A 100 -13.36 -8.11 -1.49
CA GLY A 100 -13.35 -8.51 -2.89
C GLY A 100 -11.94 -8.99 -3.30
N SER A 101 -11.87 -9.92 -4.25
CA SER A 101 -10.60 -10.55 -4.68
C SER A 101 -9.49 -9.59 -5.11
N TYR A 102 -9.85 -8.37 -5.54
CA TYR A 102 -8.89 -7.34 -5.91
C TYR A 102 -8.31 -6.59 -4.69
N ALA A 103 -9.12 -6.37 -3.65
CA ALA A 103 -8.69 -5.78 -2.39
C ALA A 103 -7.83 -6.76 -1.58
N ALA A 104 -7.97 -8.07 -1.82
CA ALA A 104 -7.11 -9.09 -1.25
C ALA A 104 -5.61 -8.82 -1.52
N ILE A 105 -5.24 -8.26 -2.68
CA ILE A 105 -3.83 -7.92 -2.96
C ILE A 105 -3.28 -6.86 -1.99
N LEU A 106 -4.12 -5.94 -1.51
CA LEU A 106 -3.75 -4.96 -0.49
C LEU A 106 -3.78 -5.55 0.92
N LEU A 107 -4.73 -6.45 1.18
CA LEU A 107 -4.98 -7.02 2.50
C LEU A 107 -4.08 -8.21 2.83
N LEU A 108 -3.40 -8.78 1.83
CA LEU A 108 -2.49 -9.92 1.96
C LEU A 108 -1.02 -9.52 2.08
N GLN A 109 -0.69 -8.24 2.27
CA GLN A 109 0.69 -7.77 2.45
C GLN A 109 1.23 -8.03 3.88
N ASP A 110 1.14 -9.28 4.35
CA ASP A 110 1.73 -9.79 5.61
C ASP A 110 1.11 -9.31 6.94
N VAL A 111 0.12 -8.42 6.94
CA VAL A 111 -0.52 -7.94 8.18
C VAL A 111 -1.97 -8.45 8.30
N PRO A 112 -2.30 -9.26 9.33
CA PRO A 112 -3.65 -9.76 9.54
C PRO A 112 -4.68 -8.64 9.78
N LEU A 113 -5.92 -8.86 9.32
CA LEU A 113 -7.05 -7.98 9.63
C LEU A 113 -7.60 -8.30 11.02
N THR A 114 -7.91 -7.27 11.79
CA THR A 114 -8.43 -7.40 13.17
C THR A 114 -9.89 -6.95 13.28
N ASP A 115 -10.34 -6.07 12.37
CA ASP A 115 -11.71 -5.57 12.34
C ASP A 115 -12.11 -5.20 10.91
N ILE A 116 -13.33 -5.52 10.50
CA ILE A 116 -13.87 -5.21 9.17
C ILE A 116 -15.22 -4.52 9.36
N GLN A 117 -15.36 -3.36 8.72
CA GLN A 117 -16.52 -2.51 8.80
C GLN A 117 -16.98 -2.09 7.40
N ARG A 118 -18.25 -1.72 7.29
CA ARG A 118 -18.83 -1.07 6.11
C ARG A 118 -19.18 0.36 6.46
N CYS A 119 -18.64 1.30 5.70
CA CYS A 119 -18.79 2.74 5.86
C CYS A 119 -19.50 3.29 4.60
N GLY A 120 -20.84 3.28 4.62
CA GLY A 120 -21.64 3.59 3.43
C GLY A 120 -21.41 2.59 2.27
N ASP A 121 -20.86 3.09 1.17
CA ASP A 121 -20.59 2.33 -0.06
C ASP A 121 -19.18 1.70 -0.11
N VAL A 122 -18.34 1.99 0.89
CA VAL A 122 -17.01 1.39 1.02
C VAL A 122 -16.94 0.45 2.22
N TRP A 123 -15.96 -0.44 2.18
CA TRP A 123 -15.53 -1.24 3.30
C TRP A 123 -14.23 -0.66 3.84
N GLN A 124 -14.02 -0.80 5.13
CA GLN A 124 -12.78 -0.51 5.82
C GLN A 124 -12.36 -1.72 6.63
N ALA A 125 -11.07 -2.02 6.68
CA ALA A 125 -10.49 -2.93 7.64
C ALA A 125 -9.35 -2.26 8.40
N THR A 126 -9.23 -2.61 9.68
CA THR A 126 -8.06 -2.28 10.49
C THR A 126 -7.11 -3.48 10.49
N GLN A 127 -5.83 -3.21 10.27
CA GLN A 127 -4.77 -4.22 10.30
C GLN A 127 -4.15 -4.32 11.70
N ALA A 128 -3.50 -5.43 12.01
CA ALA A 128 -2.87 -5.69 13.31
C ALA A 128 -1.75 -4.69 13.68
N ASP A 129 -1.16 -4.00 12.69
CA ASP A 129 -0.15 -2.96 12.90
C ASP A 129 -0.76 -1.55 13.12
N GLY A 130 -2.08 -1.45 13.13
CA GLY A 130 -2.82 -0.20 13.30
C GLY A 130 -3.00 0.61 12.00
N SER A 131 -2.54 0.10 10.86
CA SER A 131 -2.89 0.68 9.56
C SER A 131 -4.31 0.31 9.14
N HIS A 132 -4.83 1.02 8.14
CA HIS A 132 -6.18 0.85 7.63
C HIS A 132 -6.17 0.58 6.13
N VAL A 133 -7.17 -0.16 5.66
CA VAL A 133 -7.41 -0.40 4.24
C VAL A 133 -8.88 -0.14 3.95
N LEU A 134 -9.18 0.53 2.85
CA LEU A 134 -10.52 0.67 2.31
C LEU A 134 -10.63 0.04 0.94
N TRP A 135 -11.83 -0.39 0.56
CA TRP A 135 -12.15 -0.83 -0.79
C TRP A 135 -13.63 -0.67 -1.10
N ASN A 136 -14.02 -0.62 -2.37
CA ASN A 136 -15.42 -0.67 -2.81
C ASN A 136 -15.74 -2.01 -3.53
N SER A 137 -16.99 -2.33 -3.81
CA SER A 137 -17.31 -3.53 -4.61
C SER A 137 -17.41 -3.18 -6.09
N GLU A 138 -18.03 -2.04 -6.41
CA GLU A 138 -18.19 -1.40 -7.72
C GLU A 138 -18.48 0.11 -7.52
N ARG A 139 -18.31 0.95 -8.55
CA ARG A 139 -18.65 2.38 -8.55
C ARG A 139 -19.61 2.75 -9.70
#